data_AF-A0A958ITC3-F1
#
_entry.id   AF-A0A958ITC3-F1
#
_cell.length_a   1.000
_cell.length_b   1.000
_cell.length_c   1.000
_cell.angle_alpha   90.00
_cell.angle_beta   90.00
_cell.angle_gamma   90.00
#
_symmetry.space_group_name_H-M   'P 1'
#
loop_
_entity.id
_entity.type
_entity.pdbx_description
1 polymer ?
#
loop_
_entity_poly.entity_id
_entity_poly.type
_entity_poly.pdbx_seq_one_letter_code
_entity_poly.pdbx_strand_id
1 'polypeptide(L)'
;RYYMQYAGMPDTLVYKLSKEPQDYTDDYRGRGEWVNYLRGAPYGPNRKRDVPGLGIPIDLSLAFHTDAGNSRSDTTIGTLMIYSSGGLDSATVFPDSVSRLASRDFGDILQSQLVDDIRARYDAVWRRRPLWNRYYSEAARPNVPAALLELLSHHNFLDMKFALDPQFRFDASRSIYKAILRFLATQYQQEYVVQPLPVSHFRAEFSDSATVRLRWQAVADSLEPTANPENYRVYRRIGDGGFDNGTAVEQPEFYFDGMETGMIYSFKVTAVNAGGESFPAEILAVCRMNDREKPVLIVNGFDRVSGPAALENGDLAGFADFWDQGVPDRYDFNYIGSQYDFTRDSKWQDDDAPGHGASHADFETTIISGNTFDFPYVHGRAIRASGRSFVSASDEALGAGMVDLAPYDVIDLIMG
;
A
#
# COMPACT_ATOMS: atom_id res chain seq x y z
N ARG A 1 5.17 21.84 7.95
CA ARG A 1 5.54 23.25 7.72
C ARG A 1 6.12 23.45 6.34
N TYR A 2 7.33 22.96 6.02
CA TYR A 2 7.95 23.24 4.70
C TYR A 2 7.10 22.78 3.53
N TYR A 3 6.52 21.57 3.60
CA TYR A 3 5.58 21.08 2.59
C TYR A 3 4.37 22.02 2.41
N MET A 4 3.76 22.49 3.51
CA MET A 4 2.59 23.39 3.44
C MET A 4 2.96 24.77 2.89
N GLN A 5 4.16 25.27 3.19
CA GLN A 5 4.70 26.49 2.61
C GLN A 5 4.89 26.32 1.09
N TYR A 6 5.51 25.22 0.68
CA TYR A 6 5.71 24.89 -0.73
C TYR A 6 4.38 24.72 -1.48
N ALA A 7 3.39 24.09 -0.85
CA ALA A 7 2.04 23.92 -1.36
C ALA A 7 1.21 25.22 -1.41
N GLY A 8 1.78 26.36 -1.02
CA GLY A 8 1.13 27.67 -1.10
C GLY A 8 0.00 27.88 -0.09
N MET A 9 -0.01 27.15 1.03
CA MET A 9 -1.01 27.34 2.08
C MET A 9 -0.86 28.73 2.74
N PRO A 10 -1.91 29.30 3.34
CA PRO A 10 -1.77 30.58 4.05
C PRO A 10 -0.89 30.45 5.29
N ASP A 11 0.04 31.39 5.45
CA ASP A 11 1.09 31.34 6.47
C ASP A 11 0.53 31.28 7.90
N THR A 12 -0.05 32.36 8.39
CA THR A 12 -0.53 32.56 9.75
C THR A 12 -1.83 31.79 10.05
N LEU A 13 -2.44 31.16 9.06
CA LEU A 13 -3.61 30.31 9.30
C LEU A 13 -3.24 28.83 9.36
N VAL A 14 -2.24 28.39 8.59
CA VAL A 14 -1.93 26.96 8.42
C VAL A 14 -0.59 26.58 9.01
N TYR A 15 0.52 27.19 8.60
CA TYR A 15 1.86 26.65 8.90
C TYR A 15 2.79 27.55 9.73
N LYS A 16 2.38 28.77 10.09
CA LYS A 16 3.12 29.71 10.96
C LYS A 16 2.30 30.02 12.21
N LEU A 17 2.19 29.01 13.09
CA LEU A 17 1.27 29.01 14.23
C LEU A 17 1.93 29.44 15.54
N SER A 18 3.25 29.36 15.63
CA SER A 18 4.01 29.82 16.77
C SER A 18 4.24 31.34 16.71
N LYS A 19 4.36 31.99 17.87
CA LYS A 19 4.65 33.44 17.94
C LYS A 19 6.08 33.72 17.49
N GLU A 20 7.01 32.92 18.01
CA GLU A 20 8.39 32.82 17.53
C GLU A 20 8.49 31.63 16.56
N PRO A 21 9.24 31.72 15.45
CA PRO A 21 9.36 30.62 14.50
C PRO A 21 9.97 29.36 15.15
N GLN A 22 9.23 28.25 15.14
CA GLN A 22 9.70 26.95 15.62
C GLN A 22 9.33 25.89 14.59
N ASP A 23 10.30 25.47 13.76
CA ASP A 23 10.05 24.61 12.59
C ASP A 23 9.34 23.31 12.95
N TYR A 24 9.84 22.59 13.96
CA TYR A 24 9.27 21.32 14.42
C TYR A 24 7.84 21.48 14.93
N THR A 25 7.59 22.45 15.81
CA THR A 25 6.28 22.68 16.42
C THR A 25 5.25 23.15 15.41
N ASP A 26 5.64 24.02 14.49
CA ASP A 26 4.78 24.47 13.41
C ASP A 26 4.51 23.36 12.39
N ASP A 27 5.39 22.35 12.27
CA ASP A 27 5.18 21.21 11.37
C ASP A 27 3.96 20.39 11.76
N TYR A 28 3.98 19.77 12.95
CA TYR A 28 2.91 18.88 13.37
C TYR A 28 1.62 19.65 13.71
N ARG A 29 1.72 20.90 14.21
CA ARG A 29 0.53 21.72 14.49
C ARG A 29 -0.20 22.15 13.22
N GLY A 30 0.54 22.40 12.14
CA GLY A 30 -0.04 22.86 10.89
C GLY A 30 -0.90 21.81 10.19
N ARG A 31 -0.69 20.51 10.48
CA ARG A 31 -1.39 19.40 9.81
C ARG A 31 -2.91 19.46 10.00
N GLY A 32 -3.35 19.71 11.23
CA GLY A 32 -4.79 19.87 11.51
C GLY A 32 -5.38 21.17 10.94
N GLU A 33 -4.61 22.27 10.92
CA GLU A 33 -5.07 23.52 10.31
C GLU A 33 -5.12 23.43 8.77
N TRP A 34 -4.25 22.63 8.17
CA TRP A 34 -4.27 22.33 6.75
C TRP A 34 -5.57 21.62 6.37
N VAL A 35 -5.96 20.57 7.10
CA VAL A 35 -7.26 19.88 6.92
C VAL A 35 -8.43 20.88 7.01
N ASN A 36 -8.40 21.75 8.02
CA ASN A 36 -9.42 22.77 8.22
C ASN A 36 -9.48 23.76 7.05
N TYR A 37 -8.34 24.17 6.50
CA TYR A 37 -8.28 25.08 5.35
C TYR A 37 -8.75 24.43 4.05
N LEU A 38 -8.43 23.15 3.82
CA LEU A 38 -8.94 22.41 2.66
C LEU A 38 -10.47 22.42 2.65
N ARG A 39 -11.09 22.17 3.82
CA ARG A 39 -12.55 22.15 3.94
C ARG A 39 -13.18 23.54 3.89
N GLY A 40 -12.65 24.50 4.64
CA GLY A 40 -13.17 25.86 4.71
C GLY A 40 -14.43 25.99 5.57
N ALA A 41 -15.06 27.17 5.55
CA ALA A 41 -16.14 27.53 6.46
C ALA A 41 -17.31 26.54 6.46
N PRO A 42 -17.88 26.18 7.63
CA PRO A 42 -17.52 26.65 8.99
C PRO A 42 -16.36 25.87 9.66
N TYR A 43 -15.64 25.05 8.90
CA TYR A 43 -14.56 24.17 9.36
C TYR A 43 -13.17 24.76 9.19
N GLY A 44 -13.06 26.04 8.81
CA GLY A 44 -11.79 26.72 8.56
C GLY A 44 -10.82 26.65 9.76
N PRO A 45 -9.53 27.01 9.57
CA PRO A 45 -8.52 26.93 10.61
C PRO A 45 -8.97 27.57 11.92
N ASN A 46 -8.50 27.04 13.06
CA ASN A 46 -9.01 27.43 14.37
C ASN A 46 -8.84 28.93 14.68
N ARG A 47 -7.84 29.59 14.09
CA ARG A 47 -7.66 31.05 14.19
C ARG A 47 -8.77 31.85 13.51
N LYS A 48 -9.41 31.29 12.48
CA LYS A 48 -10.45 31.92 11.66
C LYS A 48 -11.32 30.87 10.96
N ARG A 49 -12.35 30.37 11.64
CA ARG A 49 -13.21 29.27 11.15
C ARG A 49 -14.10 29.64 9.96
N ASP A 50 -14.38 30.92 9.78
CA ASP A 50 -15.22 31.48 8.72
C ASP A 50 -14.47 31.71 7.39
N VAL A 51 -13.19 31.35 7.28
CA VAL A 51 -12.51 31.44 5.98
C VAL A 51 -13.13 30.47 4.97
N PRO A 52 -13.38 30.89 3.71
CA PRO A 52 -13.96 30.02 2.70
C PRO A 52 -13.15 28.74 2.42
N GLY A 53 -11.83 28.76 2.65
CA GLY A 53 -10.95 27.62 2.38
C GLY A 53 -10.92 27.23 0.91
N LEU A 54 -10.65 25.95 0.63
CA LEU A 54 -10.67 25.40 -0.73
C LEU A 54 -11.97 24.65 -1.08
N GLY A 55 -12.91 24.51 -0.13
CA GLY A 55 -14.21 23.88 -0.36
C GLY A 55 -14.15 22.38 -0.65
N ILE A 56 -13.08 21.69 -0.25
CA ILE A 56 -12.91 20.25 -0.44
C ILE A 56 -13.69 19.51 0.66
N PRO A 57 -14.59 18.57 0.33
CA PRO A 57 -15.31 17.79 1.35
C PRO A 57 -14.33 16.85 2.04
N ILE A 58 -14.06 17.10 3.32
CA ILE A 58 -13.24 16.24 4.17
C ILE A 58 -14.10 15.75 5.33
N ASP A 59 -14.31 14.43 5.42
CA ASP A 59 -15.14 13.81 6.45
C ASP A 59 -14.36 13.39 7.69
N LEU A 60 -13.07 13.09 7.56
CA LEU A 60 -12.20 12.72 8.66
C LEU A 60 -10.73 13.05 8.39
N SER A 61 -9.89 12.98 9.43
CA SER A 61 -8.45 13.09 9.33
C SER A 61 -7.76 11.95 10.10
N LEU A 62 -6.82 11.27 9.46
CA LEU A 62 -5.97 10.27 10.10
C LEU A 62 -4.52 10.74 10.04
N ALA A 63 -3.90 10.94 11.19
CA ALA A 63 -2.46 11.10 11.29
C ALA A 63 -1.82 9.72 11.42
N PHE A 64 -1.15 9.25 10.37
CA PHE A 64 -0.43 7.98 10.36
C PHE A 64 0.98 8.21 10.89
N HIS A 65 1.33 7.49 11.95
CA HIS A 65 2.65 7.46 12.57
C HIS A 65 3.10 6.02 12.87
N THR A 66 4.38 5.90 13.20
CA THR A 66 4.95 4.75 13.90
C THR A 66 5.69 5.29 15.13
N ASP A 67 5.72 4.50 16.20
CA ASP A 67 6.15 4.98 17.51
C ASP A 67 7.63 4.73 17.76
N ALA A 68 8.25 5.62 18.53
CA ALA A 68 9.63 5.49 18.99
C ALA A 68 9.66 5.27 20.50
N GLY A 69 10.43 4.29 20.95
CA GLY A 69 10.63 4.05 22.37
C GLY A 69 11.57 2.87 22.62
N ASN A 70 12.56 3.06 23.49
CA ASN A 70 13.49 1.99 23.83
C ASN A 70 12.77 0.94 24.69
N SER A 71 12.56 -0.24 24.11
CA SER A 71 11.95 -1.38 24.79
C SER A 71 12.82 -2.61 24.61
N ARG A 72 13.12 -3.32 25.70
CA ARG A 72 13.79 -4.62 25.68
C ARG A 72 12.79 -5.77 25.54
N SER A 73 11.61 -5.49 25.00
CA SER A 73 10.55 -6.46 24.80
C SER A 73 11.01 -7.51 23.78
N ASP A 74 10.82 -8.77 24.15
CA ASP A 74 10.94 -9.95 23.29
C ASP A 74 9.67 -10.19 22.45
N THR A 75 8.69 -9.30 22.55
CA THR A 75 7.47 -9.27 21.73
C THR A 75 7.35 -7.96 20.96
N THR A 76 6.50 -7.97 19.94
CA THR A 76 6.03 -6.75 19.28
C THR A 76 5.44 -5.75 20.28
N ILE A 77 5.62 -4.44 20.00
CA ILE A 77 5.06 -3.35 20.79
C ILE A 77 3.59 -3.16 20.43
N GLY A 78 3.27 -3.22 19.14
CA GLY A 78 1.91 -3.18 18.61
C GLY A 78 1.33 -1.78 18.48
N THR A 79 0.01 -1.73 18.32
CA THR A 79 -0.71 -0.56 17.81
C THR A 79 -1.33 0.30 18.90
N LEU A 80 -1.02 1.59 18.92
CA LEU A 80 -1.61 2.61 19.80
C LEU A 80 -2.49 3.56 18.98
N MET A 81 -3.61 3.98 19.57
CA MET A 81 -4.46 5.02 19.01
C MET A 81 -4.57 6.21 19.95
N ILE A 82 -4.55 7.40 19.38
CA ILE A 82 -4.72 8.66 20.11
C ILE A 82 -5.88 9.43 19.48
N TYR A 83 -6.80 9.91 20.31
CA TYR A 83 -7.89 10.79 19.91
C TYR A 83 -7.99 11.97 20.89
N SER A 84 -8.78 12.98 20.54
CA SER A 84 -9.11 14.07 21.47
C SER A 84 -10.62 14.28 21.53
N SER A 85 -11.20 14.17 22.73
CA SER A 85 -12.61 14.52 22.96
C SER A 85 -12.85 16.03 23.06
N GLY A 86 -11.80 16.85 23.06
CA GLY A 86 -11.88 18.31 23.11
C GLY A 86 -11.15 18.99 21.95
N GLY A 87 -11.71 20.08 21.43
CA GLY A 87 -11.08 20.94 20.43
C GLY A 87 -10.19 22.02 21.04
N LEU A 88 -9.64 22.91 20.18
CA LEU A 88 -8.77 24.01 20.63
C LEU A 88 -9.40 24.94 21.68
N ASP A 89 -10.70 25.18 21.56
CA ASP A 89 -11.46 26.08 22.45
C ASP A 89 -12.30 25.32 23.48
N SER A 90 -11.84 24.14 23.90
CA SER A 90 -12.62 23.20 24.75
C SER A 90 -13.95 22.76 24.13
N ALA A 91 -14.11 22.93 22.81
CA ALA A 91 -15.29 22.51 22.08
C ALA A 91 -15.47 20.99 22.18
N THR A 92 -16.68 20.55 22.54
CA THR A 92 -17.05 19.13 22.65
C THR A 92 -17.78 18.61 21.41
N VAL A 93 -18.08 19.49 20.45
CA VAL A 93 -18.70 19.17 19.17
C VAL A 93 -17.92 19.81 18.01
N PHE A 94 -18.04 19.23 16.82
CA PHE A 94 -17.59 19.79 15.55
C PHE A 94 -18.57 20.87 15.04
N PRO A 95 -18.23 21.64 13.99
CA PRO A 95 -19.10 22.68 13.44
C PRO A 95 -20.49 22.21 12.95
N ASP A 96 -20.66 20.94 12.59
CA ASP A 96 -21.96 20.30 12.28
C ASP A 96 -22.71 19.81 13.53
N SER A 97 -22.21 20.11 14.73
CA SER A 97 -22.72 19.62 16.02
C SER A 97 -22.50 18.14 16.29
N VAL A 98 -21.78 17.41 15.43
CA VAL A 98 -21.36 16.03 15.73
C VAL A 98 -20.43 16.04 16.94
N SER A 99 -20.66 15.13 17.89
CA SER A 99 -19.81 15.01 19.08
C SER A 99 -18.37 14.71 18.70
N ARG A 100 -17.40 15.35 19.37
CA ARG A 100 -15.99 15.00 19.20
C ARG A 100 -15.66 13.58 19.66
N LEU A 101 -16.57 12.91 20.38
CA LEU A 101 -16.46 11.47 20.64
C LEU A 101 -16.49 10.63 19.36
N ALA A 102 -16.96 11.14 18.22
CA ALA A 102 -16.78 10.46 16.94
C ALA A 102 -15.30 10.17 16.63
N SER A 103 -14.36 10.95 17.17
CA SER A 103 -12.91 10.69 17.08
C SER A 103 -12.49 9.46 17.90
N ARG A 104 -13.11 9.24 19.06
CA ARG A 104 -12.92 8.03 19.87
C ARG A 104 -13.43 6.82 19.12
N ASP A 105 -14.63 6.92 18.57
CA ASP A 105 -15.30 5.81 17.88
C ASP A 105 -14.53 5.45 16.60
N PHE A 106 -14.06 6.45 15.84
CA PHE A 106 -13.14 6.23 14.73
C PHE A 106 -11.86 5.51 15.18
N GLY A 107 -11.22 5.98 16.25
CA GLY A 107 -10.01 5.37 16.78
C GLY A 107 -10.21 3.93 17.23
N ASP A 108 -11.34 3.60 17.88
CA ASP A 108 -11.67 2.26 18.35
C ASP A 108 -11.94 1.30 17.18
N ILE A 109 -12.72 1.73 16.17
CA ILE A 109 -12.99 0.97 14.95
C ILE A 109 -11.68 0.67 14.21
N LEU A 110 -10.84 1.70 14.03
CA LEU A 110 -9.56 1.56 13.34
C LEU A 110 -8.62 0.60 14.07
N GLN A 111 -8.46 0.77 15.38
CA GLN A 111 -7.57 -0.09 16.14
C GLN A 111 -8.03 -1.55 16.13
N SER A 112 -9.34 -1.77 16.30
CA SER A 112 -9.90 -3.13 16.36
C SER A 112 -9.72 -3.83 15.01
N GLN A 113 -10.11 -3.18 13.91
CA GLN A 113 -9.91 -3.70 12.55
C GLN A 113 -8.45 -4.08 12.28
N LEU A 114 -7.52 -3.18 12.63
CA LEU A 114 -6.10 -3.35 12.32
C LEU A 114 -5.46 -4.46 13.16
N VAL A 115 -5.72 -4.46 14.47
CA VAL A 115 -5.15 -5.47 15.37
C VAL A 115 -5.72 -6.85 15.06
N ASP A 116 -7.02 -6.98 14.76
CA ASP A 116 -7.63 -8.27 14.46
C ASP A 116 -7.10 -8.86 13.15
N ASP A 117 -6.95 -8.04 12.10
CA ASP A 117 -6.37 -8.49 10.84
C ASP A 117 -4.89 -8.89 10.98
N ILE A 118 -4.10 -8.09 11.71
CA ILE A 118 -2.68 -8.41 11.95
C ILE A 118 -2.54 -9.70 12.76
N ARG A 119 -3.38 -9.91 13.78
CA ARG A 119 -3.38 -11.15 14.56
C ARG A 119 -3.76 -12.37 13.74
N ALA A 120 -4.71 -12.22 12.83
CA ALA A 120 -5.14 -13.31 11.97
C ALA A 120 -4.08 -13.72 10.94
N ARG A 121 -3.24 -12.78 10.49
CA ARG A 121 -2.29 -13.00 9.38
C ARG A 121 -0.83 -13.15 9.78
N TYR A 122 -0.38 -12.45 10.81
CA TYR A 122 1.05 -12.24 11.08
C TYR A 122 1.47 -12.67 12.48
N ASP A 123 0.89 -12.04 13.51
CA ASP A 123 1.30 -12.23 14.90
C ASP A 123 0.07 -12.31 15.80
N ALA A 124 -0.31 -13.53 16.18
CA ALA A 124 -1.47 -13.79 17.03
C ALA A 124 -1.42 -13.05 18.39
N VAL A 125 -0.23 -12.66 18.86
CA VAL A 125 -0.05 -11.90 20.10
C VAL A 125 0.17 -10.41 19.89
N TRP A 126 -0.01 -9.89 18.66
CA TRP A 126 0.12 -8.47 18.34
C TRP A 126 -0.65 -7.62 19.34
N ARG A 127 0.05 -6.66 19.96
CA ARG A 127 -0.50 -5.93 21.09
C ARG A 127 -1.49 -4.85 20.64
N ARG A 128 -2.69 -4.92 21.20
CA ARG A 128 -3.62 -3.79 21.24
C ARG A 128 -3.21 -2.86 22.37
N ARG A 129 -2.52 -1.76 22.08
CA ARG A 129 -2.14 -0.76 23.08
C ARG A 129 -3.36 0.12 23.43
N PRO A 130 -3.29 1.00 24.46
CA PRO A 130 -4.46 1.77 24.88
C PRO A 130 -5.02 2.71 23.80
N LEU A 131 -6.30 3.08 23.94
CA LEU A 131 -6.91 4.19 23.21
C LEU A 131 -6.80 5.46 24.07
N TRP A 132 -5.89 6.36 23.71
CA TRP A 132 -5.56 7.53 24.51
C TRP A 132 -6.39 8.76 24.16
N ASN A 133 -7.07 9.33 25.16
CA ASN A 133 -7.60 10.68 25.07
C ASN A 133 -6.49 11.69 25.42
N ARG A 134 -5.87 12.30 24.41
CA ARG A 134 -4.75 13.24 24.57
C ARG A 134 -4.86 14.39 23.59
N TYR A 135 -4.35 15.53 24.00
CA TYR A 135 -4.42 16.77 23.26
C TYR A 135 -3.28 16.92 22.24
N TYR A 136 -3.04 15.85 21.47
CA TYR A 136 -2.04 15.88 20.39
C TYR A 136 -2.60 16.74 19.27
N SER A 137 -1.76 17.60 18.69
CA SER A 137 -2.27 18.61 17.75
C SER A 137 -2.96 18.00 16.54
N GLU A 138 -2.47 16.88 16.03
CA GLU A 138 -3.08 16.16 14.91
C GLU A 138 -4.44 15.52 15.25
N ALA A 139 -4.73 15.25 16.52
CA ALA A 139 -6.04 14.74 16.97
C ALA A 139 -7.00 15.86 17.43
N ALA A 140 -6.48 16.95 18.00
CA ALA A 140 -7.27 18.00 18.63
C ALA A 140 -7.60 19.19 17.70
N ARG A 141 -6.72 19.51 16.74
CA ARG A 141 -6.89 20.67 15.86
C ARG A 141 -7.86 20.48 14.71
N PRO A 142 -7.99 19.29 14.09
CA PRO A 142 -8.99 19.11 13.04
C PRO A 142 -10.40 19.42 13.54
N ASN A 143 -11.15 20.12 12.70
CA ASN A 143 -12.58 20.41 12.86
C ASN A 143 -13.46 19.30 12.25
N VAL A 144 -12.87 18.15 11.97
CA VAL A 144 -13.50 16.90 11.54
C VAL A 144 -13.11 15.79 12.53
N PRO A 145 -13.86 14.67 12.61
CA PRO A 145 -13.41 13.45 13.28
C PRO A 145 -11.95 13.14 12.96
N ALA A 146 -11.12 12.96 13.99
CA ALA A 146 -9.70 12.78 13.79
C ALA A 146 -9.05 11.85 14.81
N ALA A 147 -8.11 11.05 14.35
CA ALA A 147 -7.30 10.19 15.20
C ALA A 147 -5.84 10.18 14.72
N LEU A 148 -4.94 9.84 15.64
CA LEU A 148 -3.55 9.56 15.35
C LEU A 148 -3.30 8.08 15.62
N LEU A 149 -2.77 7.41 14.61
CA LEU A 149 -2.39 6.00 14.62
C LEU A 149 -0.89 5.90 14.83
N GLU A 150 -0.48 5.20 15.88
CA GLU A 150 0.87 4.66 16.00
C GLU A 150 0.78 3.18 15.63
N LEU A 151 1.09 2.84 14.38
CA LEU A 151 0.84 1.50 13.83
C LEU A 151 1.62 0.41 14.59
N LEU A 152 2.90 0.65 14.76
CA LEU A 152 3.92 -0.24 15.31
C LEU A 152 5.07 0.62 15.86
N SER A 153 6.08 0.01 16.48
CA SER A 153 7.28 0.75 16.92
C SER A 153 8.46 0.58 15.98
N HIS A 154 8.96 1.68 15.40
CA HIS A 154 10.15 1.65 14.54
C HIS A 154 11.48 1.56 15.31
N HIS A 155 11.44 1.56 16.65
CA HIS A 155 12.58 1.23 17.52
C HIS A 155 12.55 -0.23 18.00
N ASN A 156 11.56 -1.04 17.62
CA ASN A 156 11.50 -2.44 17.97
C ASN A 156 11.84 -3.32 16.77
N PHE A 157 12.82 -4.22 16.95
CA PHE A 157 13.29 -5.10 15.89
C PHE A 157 12.20 -6.02 15.32
N LEU A 158 11.34 -6.58 16.18
CA LEU A 158 10.27 -7.50 15.75
C LEU A 158 9.17 -6.76 14.97
N ASP A 159 8.75 -5.58 15.44
CA ASP A 159 7.84 -4.72 14.70
C ASP A 159 8.42 -4.38 13.30
N MET A 160 9.71 -4.07 13.22
CA MET A 160 10.36 -3.70 11.95
C MET A 160 10.53 -4.87 10.97
N LYS A 161 10.58 -6.13 11.44
CA LYS A 161 10.51 -7.30 10.54
C LYS A 161 9.22 -7.31 9.73
N PHE A 162 8.12 -6.88 10.33
CA PHE A 162 6.84 -6.72 9.62
C PHE A 162 6.80 -5.40 8.83
N ALA A 163 7.24 -4.29 9.42
CA ALA A 163 7.15 -2.97 8.79
C ALA A 163 7.84 -2.88 7.41
N LEU A 164 8.96 -3.60 7.25
CA LEU A 164 9.73 -3.61 6.01
C LEU A 164 9.14 -4.52 4.94
N ASP A 165 8.24 -5.45 5.30
CA ASP A 165 7.59 -6.34 4.36
C ASP A 165 6.50 -5.60 3.56
N PRO A 166 6.61 -5.51 2.20
CA PRO A 166 5.57 -4.93 1.36
C PRO A 166 4.18 -5.57 1.54
N GLN A 167 4.10 -6.87 1.80
CA GLN A 167 2.83 -7.57 1.97
C GLN A 167 2.15 -7.16 3.28
N PHE A 168 2.91 -7.01 4.36
CA PHE A 168 2.39 -6.46 5.62
C PHE A 168 1.89 -5.02 5.44
N ARG A 169 2.65 -4.18 4.71
CA ARG A 169 2.23 -2.81 4.40
C ARG A 169 0.92 -2.76 3.61
N PHE A 170 0.75 -3.66 2.63
CA PHE A 170 -0.51 -3.80 1.89
C PHE A 170 -1.67 -4.18 2.81
N ASP A 171 -1.50 -5.23 3.62
CA ASP A 171 -2.57 -5.72 4.50
C ASP A 171 -2.94 -4.70 5.58
N ALA A 172 -1.96 -4.05 6.22
CA ALA A 172 -2.20 -2.99 7.19
C ALA A 172 -2.93 -1.79 6.55
N SER A 173 -2.53 -1.40 5.33
CA SER A 173 -3.21 -0.32 4.58
C SER A 173 -4.65 -0.70 4.22
N ARG A 174 -4.89 -1.95 3.83
CA ARG A 174 -6.23 -2.48 3.58
C ARG A 174 -7.08 -2.47 4.84
N SER A 175 -6.53 -2.84 6.01
CA SER A 175 -7.22 -2.73 7.29
C SER A 175 -7.62 -1.29 7.62
N ILE A 176 -6.73 -0.33 7.40
CA ILE A 176 -7.01 1.11 7.60
C ILE A 176 -8.14 1.57 6.68
N TYR A 177 -8.10 1.19 5.40
CA TYR A 177 -9.18 1.45 4.45
C TYR A 177 -10.52 0.88 4.93
N LYS A 178 -10.56 -0.41 5.32
CA LYS A 178 -11.79 -1.06 5.85
C LYS A 178 -12.34 -0.31 7.05
N ALA A 179 -11.48 0.11 7.98
CA ALA A 179 -11.89 0.86 9.16
C ALA A 179 -12.48 2.24 8.82
N ILE A 180 -11.82 2.99 7.93
CA ILE A 180 -12.30 4.28 7.45
C ILE A 180 -13.67 4.13 6.79
N LEU A 181 -13.82 3.16 5.89
CA LEU A 181 -15.09 2.85 5.23
C LEU A 181 -16.19 2.56 6.24
N ARG A 182 -15.94 1.65 7.19
CA ARG A 182 -16.90 1.26 8.23
C ARG A 182 -17.30 2.42 9.13
N PHE A 183 -16.34 3.26 9.52
CA PHE A 183 -16.62 4.46 10.30
C PHE A 183 -17.54 5.41 9.54
N LEU A 184 -17.18 5.77 8.30
CA LEU A 184 -17.98 6.70 7.48
C LEU A 184 -19.37 6.14 7.18
N ALA A 185 -19.47 4.88 6.77
CA ALA A 185 -20.73 4.20 6.51
C ALA A 185 -21.63 4.19 7.76
N THR A 186 -21.06 3.96 8.94
CA THR A 186 -21.80 4.01 10.22
C THR A 186 -22.26 5.43 10.54
N GLN A 187 -21.40 6.44 10.38
CA GLN A 187 -21.76 7.85 10.63
C GLN A 187 -22.91 8.31 9.73
N TYR A 188 -22.90 7.88 8.46
CA TYR A 188 -23.90 8.28 7.47
C TYR A 188 -25.07 7.30 7.31
N GLN A 189 -25.11 6.24 8.11
CA GLN A 189 -26.14 5.18 8.04
C GLN A 189 -26.28 4.59 6.63
N GLN A 190 -25.14 4.32 5.99
CA GLN A 190 -25.07 3.75 4.66
C GLN A 190 -24.56 2.30 4.72
N GLU A 191 -25.07 1.48 3.80
CA GLU A 191 -24.46 0.18 3.54
C GLU A 191 -23.10 0.38 2.86
N TYR A 192 -22.19 -0.57 3.06
CA TYR A 192 -20.87 -0.55 2.45
C TYR A 192 -20.50 -1.92 1.90
N VAL A 193 -19.61 -1.90 0.91
CA VAL A 193 -18.97 -3.08 0.34
C VAL A 193 -17.48 -2.76 0.25
N VAL A 194 -16.63 -3.71 0.63
CA VAL A 194 -15.17 -3.56 0.52
C VAL A 194 -14.73 -3.92 -0.91
N GLN A 195 -13.79 -3.19 -1.49
CA GLN A 195 -13.23 -3.53 -2.80
C GLN A 195 -12.56 -4.91 -2.81
N PRO A 196 -12.57 -5.64 -3.94
CA PRO A 196 -11.99 -6.97 -4.03
C PRO A 196 -10.46 -7.00 -3.89
N LEU A 197 -9.92 -8.22 -3.71
CA LEU A 197 -8.49 -8.50 -3.87
C LEU A 197 -8.13 -8.66 -5.36
N PRO A 198 -6.85 -8.48 -5.74
CA PRO A 198 -6.37 -8.78 -7.09
C PRO A 198 -6.72 -10.21 -7.52
N VAL A 199 -6.94 -10.41 -8.82
CA VAL A 199 -7.16 -11.76 -9.37
C VAL A 199 -5.88 -12.58 -9.33
N SER A 200 -6.01 -13.91 -9.33
CA SER A 200 -4.87 -14.85 -9.35
C SER A 200 -4.97 -15.82 -10.54
N HIS A 201 -3.98 -16.68 -10.71
CA HIS A 201 -3.95 -17.73 -11.75
C HIS A 201 -4.18 -17.15 -13.16
N PHE A 202 -3.66 -15.94 -13.40
CA PHE A 202 -3.82 -15.26 -14.67
C PHE A 202 -3.03 -16.02 -15.74
N ARG A 203 -3.64 -16.25 -16.90
CA ARG A 203 -2.99 -16.94 -18.02
C ARG A 203 -3.56 -16.50 -19.36
N ALA A 204 -2.70 -16.53 -20.37
CA ALA A 204 -3.05 -16.27 -21.75
C ALA A 204 -2.80 -17.50 -22.62
N GLU A 205 -3.74 -17.82 -23.51
CA GLU A 205 -3.65 -18.92 -24.46
C GLU A 205 -4.14 -18.47 -25.85
N PHE A 206 -3.50 -18.93 -26.92
CA PHE A 206 -4.02 -18.68 -28.27
C PHE A 206 -5.26 -19.55 -28.50
N SER A 207 -6.40 -18.93 -28.84
CA SER A 207 -7.58 -19.67 -29.27
C SER A 207 -7.55 -19.96 -30.76
N ASP A 208 -6.95 -19.07 -31.56
CA ASP A 208 -6.70 -19.24 -32.98
C ASP A 208 -5.50 -18.38 -33.46
N SER A 209 -5.44 -18.05 -34.76
CA SER A 209 -4.34 -17.27 -35.35
C SER A 209 -4.35 -15.77 -35.02
N ALA A 210 -5.49 -15.20 -34.66
CA ALA A 210 -5.66 -13.76 -34.44
C ALA A 210 -6.29 -13.43 -33.08
N THR A 211 -6.65 -14.44 -32.29
CA THR A 211 -7.33 -14.28 -31.01
C THR A 211 -6.53 -14.93 -29.88
N VAL A 212 -6.39 -14.17 -28.79
CA VAL A 212 -5.90 -14.65 -27.50
C VAL A 212 -7.06 -14.71 -26.50
N ARG A 213 -7.11 -15.79 -25.76
CA ARG A 213 -8.00 -15.99 -24.63
C ARG A 213 -7.22 -15.77 -23.33
N LEU A 214 -7.76 -14.91 -22.50
CA LEU A 214 -7.27 -14.57 -21.17
C LEU A 214 -8.18 -15.21 -20.14
N ARG A 215 -7.64 -15.83 -19.09
CA ARG A 215 -8.41 -16.44 -18.00
C ARG A 215 -7.73 -16.20 -16.65
N TRP A 216 -8.52 -16.05 -15.59
CA TRP A 216 -8.03 -15.80 -14.24
C TRP A 216 -8.98 -16.39 -13.20
N GLN A 217 -8.70 -16.19 -11.91
CA GLN A 217 -9.56 -16.56 -10.81
C GLN A 217 -9.77 -15.40 -9.84
N ALA A 218 -11.00 -15.28 -9.33
CA ALA A 218 -11.30 -14.43 -8.19
C ALA A 218 -10.52 -14.89 -6.96
N VAL A 219 -10.09 -13.94 -6.13
CA VAL A 219 -9.47 -14.22 -4.83
C VAL A 219 -10.45 -13.79 -3.74
N ALA A 220 -10.85 -14.75 -2.90
CA ALA A 220 -11.70 -14.48 -1.75
C ALA A 220 -10.89 -13.85 -0.62
N ASP A 221 -11.40 -12.78 -0.01
CA ASP A 221 -10.84 -12.22 1.22
C ASP A 221 -11.44 -12.93 2.43
N SER A 222 -10.67 -13.82 3.06
CA SER A 222 -11.13 -14.58 4.23
C SER A 222 -11.46 -13.71 5.44
N LEU A 223 -10.97 -12.46 5.48
CA LEU A 223 -11.23 -11.51 6.57
C LEU A 223 -12.29 -10.46 6.20
N GLU A 224 -12.83 -10.50 4.98
CA GLU A 224 -13.83 -9.55 4.51
C GLU A 224 -14.78 -10.17 3.48
N PRO A 225 -15.86 -10.83 3.94
CA PRO A 225 -16.79 -11.53 3.05
C PRO A 225 -17.53 -10.63 2.04
N THR A 226 -17.57 -9.31 2.26
CA THR A 226 -18.18 -8.38 1.29
C THR A 226 -17.29 -8.10 0.08
N ALA A 227 -16.00 -8.44 0.15
CA ALA A 227 -15.01 -8.14 -0.90
C ALA A 227 -15.03 -9.08 -2.11
N ASN A 228 -16.14 -9.79 -2.35
CA ASN A 228 -16.24 -10.66 -3.51
C ASN A 228 -16.40 -9.84 -4.80
N PRO A 229 -15.75 -10.23 -5.90
CA PRO A 229 -15.91 -9.56 -7.18
C PRO A 229 -17.26 -9.86 -7.83
N GLU A 230 -17.82 -8.85 -8.48
CA GLU A 230 -19.04 -8.94 -9.30
C GLU A 230 -18.72 -8.97 -10.79
N ASN A 231 -17.63 -8.31 -11.18
CA ASN A 231 -17.11 -8.26 -12.55
C ASN A 231 -15.61 -7.93 -12.54
N TYR A 232 -15.03 -7.72 -13.72
CA TYR A 232 -13.60 -7.49 -13.92
C TYR A 232 -13.37 -6.38 -14.95
N ARG A 233 -12.15 -5.85 -14.96
CA ARG A 233 -11.69 -4.95 -16.01
C ARG A 233 -10.35 -5.43 -16.57
N VAL A 234 -10.29 -5.56 -17.88
CA VAL A 234 -9.10 -5.99 -18.62
C VAL A 234 -8.47 -4.78 -19.27
N TYR A 235 -7.24 -4.47 -18.88
CA TYR A 235 -6.44 -3.40 -19.47
C TYR A 235 -5.45 -3.98 -20.46
N ARG A 236 -5.18 -3.23 -21.52
CA ARG A 236 -4.24 -3.64 -22.57
C ARG A 236 -3.23 -2.55 -22.89
N ARG A 237 -2.00 -2.97 -23.13
CA ARG A 237 -0.89 -2.16 -23.67
C ARG A 237 -0.38 -2.81 -24.96
N ILE A 238 -0.02 -1.99 -25.95
CA ILE A 238 0.62 -2.44 -27.19
C ILE A 238 2.07 -1.93 -27.18
N GLY A 239 3.03 -2.83 -27.39
CA GLY A 239 4.45 -2.47 -27.41
C GLY A 239 4.90 -1.82 -26.09
N ASP A 240 5.63 -0.72 -26.18
CA ASP A 240 6.13 0.10 -25.07
C ASP A 240 5.20 1.28 -24.70
N GLY A 241 3.95 1.27 -25.20
CA GLY A 241 2.97 2.32 -24.92
C GLY A 241 2.39 2.30 -23.50
N GLY A 242 1.37 3.13 -23.25
CA GLY A 242 0.57 3.08 -22.02
C GLY A 242 -0.51 1.98 -22.06
N PHE A 243 -1.03 1.62 -20.89
CA PHE A 243 -2.28 0.86 -20.81
C PHE A 243 -3.46 1.75 -21.22
N ASP A 244 -4.46 1.16 -21.88
CA ASP A 244 -5.74 1.81 -22.17
C ASP A 244 -6.61 1.98 -20.91
N ASN A 245 -7.84 2.46 -21.08
CA ASN A 245 -8.79 2.69 -19.97
C ASN A 245 -9.52 1.42 -19.50
N GLY A 246 -9.13 0.26 -20.03
CA GLY A 246 -9.69 -1.04 -19.72
C GLY A 246 -11.10 -1.30 -20.27
N THR A 247 -11.38 -2.59 -20.46
CA THR A 247 -12.68 -3.11 -20.92
C THR A 247 -13.34 -3.87 -19.78
N ALA A 248 -14.61 -3.55 -19.47
CA ALA A 248 -15.37 -4.28 -18.45
C ALA A 248 -15.79 -5.66 -18.96
N VAL A 249 -15.68 -6.67 -18.09
CA VAL A 249 -15.94 -8.08 -18.40
C VAL A 249 -16.67 -8.74 -17.23
N GLU A 250 -17.76 -9.45 -17.49
CA GLU A 250 -18.56 -10.10 -16.44
C GLU A 250 -17.94 -11.42 -15.95
N GLN A 251 -17.34 -12.17 -16.85
CA GLN A 251 -16.79 -13.50 -16.57
C GLN A 251 -15.27 -13.40 -16.32
N PRO A 252 -14.68 -14.38 -15.60
CA PRO A 252 -13.23 -14.43 -15.39
C PRO A 252 -12.46 -14.94 -16.63
N GLU A 253 -12.88 -14.44 -17.80
CA GLU A 253 -12.39 -14.81 -19.12
C GLU A 253 -12.64 -13.69 -20.11
N PHE A 254 -11.66 -13.43 -20.99
CA PHE A 254 -11.77 -12.42 -22.03
C PHE A 254 -11.09 -12.89 -23.31
N TYR A 255 -11.73 -12.61 -24.46
CA TYR A 255 -11.15 -12.87 -25.78
C TYR A 255 -10.73 -11.53 -26.37
N PHE A 256 -9.47 -11.45 -26.78
CA PHE A 256 -8.97 -10.32 -27.54
C PHE A 256 -8.72 -10.76 -28.98
N ASP A 257 -9.57 -10.27 -29.89
CA ASP A 257 -9.47 -10.47 -31.33
C ASP A 257 -8.60 -9.39 -32.00
N GLY A 258 -8.13 -9.69 -33.21
CA GLY A 258 -7.45 -8.71 -34.06
C GLY A 258 -6.00 -8.46 -33.65
N MET A 259 -5.32 -9.49 -33.13
CA MET A 259 -3.88 -9.42 -32.89
C MET A 259 -3.12 -9.18 -34.21
N GLU A 260 -2.30 -8.14 -34.23
CA GLU A 260 -1.37 -7.88 -35.32
C GLU A 260 -0.12 -8.76 -35.19
N THR A 261 0.29 -9.39 -36.29
CA THR A 261 1.49 -10.22 -36.33
C THR A 261 2.73 -9.40 -35.94
N GLY A 262 3.54 -9.93 -35.02
CA GLY A 262 4.78 -9.30 -34.56
C GLY A 262 4.59 -8.24 -33.50
N MET A 263 3.35 -7.90 -33.13
CA MET A 263 3.07 -6.96 -32.04
C MET A 263 2.98 -7.69 -30.71
N ILE A 264 3.59 -7.10 -29.68
CA ILE A 264 3.45 -7.59 -28.30
C ILE A 264 2.27 -6.86 -27.67
N TYR A 265 1.33 -7.63 -27.16
CA TYR A 265 0.21 -7.15 -26.37
C TYR A 265 0.44 -7.55 -24.92
N SER A 266 0.36 -6.60 -24.00
CA SER A 266 0.41 -6.86 -22.56
C SER A 266 -0.95 -6.60 -21.93
N PHE A 267 -1.31 -7.42 -20.95
CA PHE A 267 -2.59 -7.36 -20.26
C PHE A 267 -2.40 -7.36 -18.75
N LYS A 268 -3.27 -6.63 -18.06
CA LYS A 268 -3.48 -6.76 -16.62
C LYS A 268 -4.98 -6.74 -16.34
N VAL A 269 -5.37 -7.40 -15.26
CA VAL A 269 -6.78 -7.57 -14.89
C VAL A 269 -6.98 -7.07 -13.47
N THR A 270 -8.09 -6.37 -13.25
CA THR A 270 -8.58 -6.01 -11.91
C THR A 270 -9.95 -6.63 -11.67
N ALA A 271 -10.24 -6.85 -10.40
CA ALA A 271 -11.53 -7.31 -9.91
C ALA A 271 -12.35 -6.12 -9.41
N VAL A 272 -13.67 -6.13 -9.66
CA VAL A 272 -14.55 -4.99 -9.40
C VAL A 272 -15.83 -5.43 -8.70
N ASN A 273 -16.27 -4.66 -7.71
CA ASN A 273 -17.60 -4.75 -7.12
C ASN A 273 -18.10 -3.34 -6.76
N ALA A 274 -19.27 -3.24 -6.11
CA ALA A 274 -19.82 -1.97 -5.64
C ALA A 274 -18.89 -1.16 -4.70
N GLY A 275 -17.92 -1.81 -4.06
CA GLY A 275 -16.92 -1.20 -3.17
C GLY A 275 -15.71 -0.59 -3.89
N GLY A 276 -15.53 -0.88 -5.18
CA GLY A 276 -14.46 -0.32 -6.01
C GLY A 276 -13.72 -1.37 -6.84
N GLU A 277 -12.50 -1.00 -7.25
CA GLU A 277 -11.63 -1.79 -8.11
C GLU A 277 -10.37 -2.22 -7.36
N SER A 278 -9.97 -3.49 -7.50
CA SER A 278 -8.77 -4.04 -6.87
C SER A 278 -7.49 -3.44 -7.46
N PHE A 279 -6.36 -3.67 -6.79
CA PHE A 279 -5.06 -3.57 -7.47
C PHE A 279 -5.00 -4.58 -8.63
N PRO A 280 -4.21 -4.29 -9.68
CA PRO A 280 -4.09 -5.21 -10.80
C PRO A 280 -3.32 -6.47 -10.39
N ALA A 281 -3.63 -7.58 -11.06
CA ALA A 281 -2.74 -8.73 -11.09
C ALA A 281 -1.42 -8.41 -11.81
N GLU A 282 -0.51 -9.38 -11.83
CA GLU A 282 0.68 -9.34 -12.67
C GLU A 282 0.37 -9.09 -14.16
N ILE A 283 1.35 -8.57 -14.89
CA ILE A 283 1.19 -8.25 -16.31
C ILE A 283 1.65 -9.44 -17.14
N LEU A 284 0.73 -9.99 -17.94
CA LEU A 284 1.04 -11.01 -18.93
C LEU A 284 1.26 -10.37 -20.30
N ALA A 285 2.06 -11.02 -21.14
CA ALA A 285 2.37 -10.58 -22.49
C ALA A 285 2.21 -11.72 -23.49
N VAL A 286 1.76 -11.38 -24.69
CA VAL A 286 1.62 -12.33 -25.80
C VAL A 286 2.12 -11.71 -27.10
N CYS A 287 2.62 -12.53 -28.01
CA CYS A 287 2.95 -12.13 -29.36
C CYS A 287 2.75 -13.28 -30.33
N ARG A 288 2.07 -13.01 -31.44
CA ARG A 288 1.88 -13.98 -32.51
C ARG A 288 2.79 -13.63 -33.68
N MET A 289 3.60 -14.59 -34.11
CA MET A 289 4.42 -14.52 -35.32
C MET A 289 3.77 -15.35 -36.44
N ASN A 290 4.23 -15.16 -37.68
CA ASN A 290 3.86 -16.00 -38.83
C ASN A 290 4.69 -17.30 -38.89
N ASP A 291 5.21 -17.77 -37.75
CA ASP A 291 5.93 -19.03 -37.67
C ASP A 291 4.95 -20.22 -37.72
N ARG A 292 5.47 -21.38 -38.11
CA ARG A 292 4.73 -22.66 -38.04
C ARG A 292 5.10 -23.46 -36.79
N GLU A 293 5.96 -22.88 -35.96
CA GLU A 293 6.45 -23.48 -34.73
C GLU A 293 5.41 -23.35 -33.63
N LYS A 294 5.48 -24.24 -32.64
CA LYS A 294 4.73 -24.07 -31.40
C LYS A 294 5.22 -22.82 -30.66
N PRO A 295 4.32 -22.05 -30.02
CA PRO A 295 4.71 -20.89 -29.25
C PRO A 295 5.60 -21.27 -28.06
N VAL A 296 6.37 -20.31 -27.57
CA VAL A 296 7.06 -20.39 -26.27
C VAL A 296 6.05 -20.04 -25.17
N LEU A 297 6.02 -20.81 -24.09
CA LEU A 297 5.31 -20.43 -22.87
C LEU A 297 6.26 -19.68 -21.94
N ILE A 298 5.96 -18.43 -21.64
CA ILE A 298 6.64 -17.69 -20.57
C ILE A 298 5.86 -17.94 -19.27
N VAL A 299 6.53 -18.42 -18.24
CA VAL A 299 5.95 -18.57 -16.91
C VAL A 299 6.56 -17.50 -16.02
N ASN A 300 5.73 -16.57 -15.56
CA ASN A 300 6.19 -15.56 -14.61
C ASN A 300 6.17 -16.16 -13.20
N GLY A 301 7.32 -16.66 -12.74
CA GLY A 301 7.53 -17.10 -11.37
C GLY A 301 8.27 -16.08 -10.51
N PHE A 302 8.38 -14.83 -10.99
CA PHE A 302 8.94 -13.71 -10.23
C PHE A 302 7.89 -12.64 -9.94
N ASP A 303 6.95 -13.01 -9.09
CA ASP A 303 5.93 -12.18 -8.46
C ASP A 303 6.30 -11.77 -7.02
N ARG A 304 7.43 -12.30 -6.51
CA ARG A 304 7.92 -12.07 -5.16
C ARG A 304 8.02 -10.58 -4.82
N VAL A 305 7.44 -10.23 -3.67
CA VAL A 305 7.77 -9.06 -2.86
C VAL A 305 8.15 -9.55 -1.46
N SER A 306 9.09 -8.87 -0.81
CA SER A 306 9.53 -9.26 0.54
C SER A 306 10.33 -8.17 1.23
N GLY A 307 10.32 -8.16 2.57
CA GLY A 307 11.29 -7.40 3.35
C GLY A 307 12.71 -8.00 3.24
N PRO A 308 13.74 -7.27 3.73
CA PRO A 308 15.11 -7.77 3.75
C PRO A 308 15.28 -8.94 4.72
N ALA A 309 16.32 -9.75 4.52
CA ALA A 309 16.67 -10.80 5.45
C ALA A 309 16.96 -10.21 6.84
N ALA A 310 16.41 -10.84 7.87
CA ALA A 310 16.68 -10.47 9.25
C ALA A 310 17.79 -11.37 9.82
N LEU A 311 18.78 -10.77 10.47
CA LEU A 311 19.81 -11.44 11.24
C LEU A 311 19.44 -11.35 12.73
N GLU A 312 19.46 -12.47 13.42
CA GLU A 312 19.26 -12.54 14.87
C GLU A 312 20.14 -13.66 15.45
N ASN A 313 21.17 -13.29 16.20
CA ASN A 313 22.09 -14.25 16.79
C ASN A 313 22.73 -13.67 18.06
N GLY A 314 22.23 -14.09 19.22
CA GLY A 314 22.70 -13.61 20.53
C GLY A 314 22.59 -12.08 20.63
N ASP A 315 23.74 -11.42 20.77
CA ASP A 315 23.83 -9.96 20.90
C ASP A 315 23.69 -9.20 19.57
N LEU A 316 23.59 -9.92 18.45
CA LEU A 316 23.43 -9.33 17.12
C LEU A 316 21.95 -9.38 16.67
N ALA A 317 21.42 -8.26 16.21
CA ALA A 317 20.18 -8.19 15.47
C ALA A 317 20.18 -7.08 14.42
N GLY A 318 19.50 -7.30 13.30
CA GLY A 318 19.35 -6.29 12.27
C GLY A 318 18.87 -6.85 10.94
N PHE A 319 18.97 -6.04 9.90
CA PHE A 319 18.59 -6.41 8.54
C PHE A 319 19.86 -6.59 7.69
N ALA A 320 20.09 -7.84 7.28
CA ALA A 320 21.26 -8.28 6.55
C ALA A 320 20.97 -8.29 5.05
N ASP A 321 20.98 -7.11 4.45
CA ASP A 321 20.78 -6.91 3.01
C ASP A 321 21.77 -7.69 2.13
N PHE A 322 22.97 -7.98 2.65
CA PHE A 322 23.97 -8.84 2.02
C PHE A 322 23.57 -10.34 1.94
N TRP A 323 22.52 -10.77 2.65
CA TRP A 323 21.91 -12.08 2.46
C TRP A 323 20.72 -12.02 1.53
N ASP A 324 19.82 -11.08 1.76
CA ASP A 324 18.69 -10.77 0.91
C ASP A 324 18.27 -9.32 1.15
N GLN A 325 18.30 -8.50 0.11
CA GLN A 325 17.91 -7.09 0.19
C GLN A 325 16.38 -6.92 0.34
N GLY A 326 15.61 -7.99 0.13
CA GLY A 326 14.19 -7.92 -0.08
C GLY A 326 13.87 -7.44 -1.50
N VAL A 327 12.56 -7.40 -1.80
CA VAL A 327 12.06 -6.97 -3.10
C VAL A 327 10.85 -6.07 -2.85
N PRO A 328 10.98 -4.75 -3.07
CA PRO A 328 9.85 -3.83 -2.93
C PRO A 328 8.71 -4.12 -3.91
N ASP A 329 7.49 -3.71 -3.58
CA ASP A 329 6.39 -3.59 -4.54
C ASP A 329 6.61 -2.34 -5.41
N ARG A 330 6.91 -2.51 -6.69
CA ARG A 330 7.30 -1.47 -7.68
C ARG A 330 8.60 -0.74 -7.35
N TYR A 331 8.64 -0.04 -6.22
CA TYR A 331 9.78 0.73 -5.75
C TYR A 331 9.66 1.03 -4.25
N ASP A 332 10.77 1.39 -3.61
CA ASP A 332 10.80 1.86 -2.23
C ASP A 332 11.64 3.14 -2.10
N PHE A 333 11.37 3.89 -1.04
CA PHE A 333 12.10 5.08 -0.60
C PHE A 333 12.60 4.94 0.86
N ASN A 334 12.34 3.79 1.51
CA ASN A 334 12.69 3.57 2.92
C ASN A 334 14.12 3.04 3.14
N TYR A 335 14.81 2.62 2.09
CA TYR A 335 16.17 2.09 2.22
C TYR A 335 17.19 3.22 2.20
N ILE A 336 17.90 3.40 3.32
CA ILE A 336 18.88 4.47 3.48
C ILE A 336 20.33 4.00 3.35
N GLY A 337 20.58 2.69 3.23
CA GLY A 337 21.92 2.11 3.14
C GLY A 337 22.07 0.85 4.00
N SER A 338 23.12 0.09 3.73
CA SER A 338 23.36 -1.19 4.43
C SER A 338 23.59 -0.92 5.92
N GLN A 339 22.96 -1.74 6.76
CA GLN A 339 23.18 -1.68 8.20
C GLN A 339 24.60 -2.16 8.51
N TYR A 340 25.32 -1.41 9.35
CA TYR A 340 26.68 -1.78 9.78
C TYR A 340 26.78 -2.05 11.28
N ASP A 341 25.87 -1.53 12.11
CA ASP A 341 25.84 -1.84 13.55
C ASP A 341 24.68 -2.77 13.91
N PHE A 342 25.02 -4.04 14.09
CA PHE A 342 24.08 -5.10 14.49
C PHE A 342 24.03 -5.33 16.00
N THR A 343 24.86 -4.65 16.79
CA THR A 343 25.02 -4.96 18.22
C THR A 343 23.85 -4.38 19.02
N ARG A 344 22.98 -5.21 19.60
CA ARG A 344 21.75 -4.81 20.31
C ARG A 344 21.98 -3.79 21.43
N ASP A 345 23.09 -3.92 22.15
CA ASP A 345 23.44 -3.03 23.27
C ASP A 345 24.25 -1.80 22.83
N SER A 346 24.51 -1.63 21.53
CA SER A 346 25.15 -0.43 21.00
C SER A 346 24.21 0.77 21.17
N LYS A 347 24.69 1.79 21.89
CA LYS A 347 23.90 2.95 22.28
C LYS A 347 24.11 4.08 21.30
N TRP A 348 23.04 4.83 21.06
CA TRP A 348 23.14 6.16 20.51
C TRP A 348 24.04 7.05 21.38
N GLN A 349 25.00 7.72 20.76
CA GLN A 349 25.87 8.70 21.39
C GLN A 349 25.65 10.09 20.78
N ASP A 350 25.68 10.16 19.46
CA ASP A 350 25.40 11.32 18.62
C ASP A 350 25.03 10.86 17.21
N ASP A 351 24.85 11.81 16.29
CA ASP A 351 24.46 11.52 14.90
C ASP A 351 25.55 10.77 14.11
N ASP A 352 26.82 10.87 14.52
CA ASP A 352 27.95 10.15 13.91
C ASP A 352 28.12 8.73 14.49
N ALA A 353 27.53 8.46 15.66
CA ALA A 353 27.51 7.17 16.33
C ALA A 353 26.10 6.80 16.83
N PRO A 354 25.16 6.44 15.91
CA PRO A 354 23.76 6.29 16.25
C PRO A 354 23.42 4.97 16.98
N GLY A 355 24.34 4.00 17.01
CA GLY A 355 24.21 2.75 17.74
C GLY A 355 23.49 1.64 16.97
N HIS A 356 22.79 0.74 17.67
CA HIS A 356 22.09 -0.40 17.06
C HIS A 356 21.16 0.04 15.92
N GLY A 357 21.32 -0.57 14.74
CA GLY A 357 20.53 -0.22 13.56
C GLY A 357 21.16 0.84 12.67
N ALA A 358 22.37 1.33 13.00
CA ALA A 358 23.09 2.28 12.17
C ALA A 358 23.32 1.76 10.74
N SER A 359 23.02 2.62 9.77
CA SER A 359 23.17 2.37 8.33
C SER A 359 23.99 3.45 7.64
N HIS A 360 24.54 3.17 6.47
CA HIS A 360 25.46 4.05 5.76
C HIS A 360 24.88 5.38 5.22
N ALA A 361 23.56 5.59 5.27
CA ALA A 361 22.86 6.82 4.82
C ALA A 361 23.15 7.23 3.36
N ASP A 362 23.75 6.34 2.56
CA ASP A 362 24.18 6.57 1.18
C ASP A 362 23.06 6.37 0.13
N PHE A 363 21.86 5.99 0.58
CA PHE A 363 20.67 5.81 -0.26
C PHE A 363 19.47 6.71 0.12
N GLU A 364 19.62 7.65 1.06
CA GLU A 364 18.51 8.52 1.53
C GLU A 364 17.77 9.29 0.42
N THR A 365 18.44 9.56 -0.71
CA THR A 365 17.85 10.25 -1.87
C THR A 365 17.61 9.33 -3.07
N THR A 366 17.70 8.02 -2.89
CA THR A 366 17.70 7.04 -3.97
C THR A 366 16.41 6.23 -3.96
N ILE A 367 15.72 6.18 -5.10
CA ILE A 367 14.57 5.30 -5.28
C ILE A 367 15.08 3.90 -5.59
N ILE A 368 14.72 2.93 -4.75
CA ILE A 368 15.09 1.52 -4.96
C ILE A 368 14.04 0.90 -5.86
N SER A 369 14.47 0.31 -6.98
CA SER A 369 13.57 -0.41 -7.88
C SER A 369 13.16 -1.74 -7.25
N GLY A 370 11.87 -2.07 -7.34
CA GLY A 370 11.30 -3.32 -6.88
C GLY A 370 10.71 -4.15 -8.01
N ASN A 371 9.80 -5.05 -7.66
CA ASN A 371 9.11 -5.90 -8.60
C ASN A 371 8.15 -5.06 -9.46
N THR A 372 8.37 -5.03 -10.78
CA THR A 372 7.53 -4.30 -11.73
C THR A 372 6.34 -5.13 -12.23
N PHE A 373 6.32 -6.44 -11.95
CA PHE A 373 5.33 -7.41 -12.40
C PHE A 373 5.13 -7.43 -13.93
N ASP A 374 6.14 -7.00 -14.69
CA ASP A 374 6.07 -6.82 -16.16
C ASP A 374 7.20 -7.57 -16.90
N PHE A 375 7.79 -8.57 -16.24
CA PHE A 375 8.89 -9.36 -16.79
C PHE A 375 8.51 -10.17 -18.04
N PRO A 376 7.26 -10.67 -18.20
CA PRO A 376 6.85 -11.33 -19.45
C PRO A 376 7.01 -10.46 -20.70
N TYR A 377 6.80 -9.15 -20.59
CA TYR A 377 7.07 -8.23 -21.70
C TYR A 377 8.57 -8.15 -22.03
N VAL A 378 9.42 -8.09 -21.01
CA VAL A 378 10.88 -8.01 -21.16
C VAL A 378 11.42 -9.27 -21.84
N HIS A 379 11.05 -10.45 -21.36
CA HIS A 379 11.44 -11.74 -21.95
C HIS A 379 10.83 -11.92 -23.34
N GLY A 380 9.55 -11.58 -23.48
CA GLY A 380 8.81 -11.65 -24.74
C GLY A 380 9.44 -10.82 -25.86
N ARG A 381 10.10 -9.69 -25.55
CA ARG A 381 10.87 -8.94 -26.55
C ARG A 381 12.01 -9.75 -27.16
N ALA A 382 12.74 -10.52 -26.36
CA ALA A 382 13.82 -11.37 -26.84
C ALA A 382 13.28 -12.53 -27.67
N ILE A 383 12.21 -13.18 -27.21
CA ILE A 383 11.55 -14.28 -27.94
C ILE A 383 11.01 -13.79 -29.28
N ARG A 384 10.29 -12.66 -29.30
CA ARG A 384 9.84 -12.02 -30.55
C ARG A 384 11.00 -11.74 -31.49
N ALA A 385 12.12 -11.21 -30.99
CA ALA A 385 13.29 -10.91 -31.81
C ALA A 385 13.91 -12.16 -32.48
N SER A 386 13.70 -13.35 -31.90
CA SER A 386 14.08 -14.63 -32.50
C SER A 386 13.09 -15.14 -33.58
N GLY A 387 12.00 -14.42 -33.83
CA GLY A 387 10.97 -14.80 -34.80
C GLY A 387 9.91 -15.77 -34.26
N ARG A 388 9.86 -15.99 -32.94
CA ARG A 388 8.98 -16.98 -32.30
C ARG A 388 7.73 -16.36 -31.68
N SER A 389 6.60 -17.04 -31.84
CA SER A 389 5.37 -16.74 -31.08
C SER A 389 5.54 -17.04 -29.59
N PHE A 390 4.85 -16.31 -28.71
CA PHE A 390 4.78 -16.63 -27.29
C PHE A 390 3.45 -16.21 -26.64
N VAL A 391 3.14 -16.89 -25.54
CA VAL A 391 2.15 -16.46 -24.55
C VAL A 391 2.77 -16.52 -23.16
N SER A 392 2.11 -15.92 -22.17
CA SER A 392 2.56 -16.02 -20.79
C SER A 392 1.46 -16.45 -19.82
N ALA A 393 1.88 -17.04 -18.72
CA ALA A 393 1.02 -17.41 -17.60
C ALA A 393 1.75 -17.16 -16.26
N SER A 394 0.94 -16.96 -15.22
CA SER A 394 1.39 -16.99 -13.82
C SER A 394 1.90 -18.38 -13.43
N ASP A 395 2.80 -18.43 -12.45
CA ASP A 395 3.24 -19.69 -11.85
C ASP A 395 2.13 -20.35 -11.01
N GLU A 396 1.19 -19.61 -10.40
CA GLU A 396 0.05 -20.24 -9.71
C GLU A 396 -0.86 -20.99 -10.69
N ALA A 397 -1.13 -20.41 -11.87
CA ALA A 397 -1.90 -21.11 -12.91
C ALA A 397 -1.21 -22.41 -13.33
N LEU A 398 0.12 -22.40 -13.44
CA LEU A 398 0.89 -23.58 -13.78
C LEU A 398 0.88 -24.61 -12.63
N GLY A 399 1.18 -24.17 -11.41
CA GLY A 399 1.23 -25.01 -10.21
C GLY A 399 -0.11 -25.68 -9.88
N ALA A 400 -1.22 -25.03 -10.22
CA ALA A 400 -2.56 -25.59 -10.09
C ALA A 400 -2.99 -26.48 -11.27
N GLY A 401 -2.13 -26.71 -12.26
CA GLY A 401 -2.41 -27.55 -13.43
C GLY A 401 -3.43 -26.95 -14.41
N MET A 402 -3.59 -25.62 -14.41
CA MET A 402 -4.56 -24.91 -15.27
C MET A 402 -4.01 -24.50 -16.64
N VAL A 403 -2.71 -24.72 -16.86
CA VAL A 403 -2.02 -24.47 -18.13
C VAL A 403 -1.75 -25.83 -18.81
N ASP A 404 -2.31 -26.03 -20.00
CA ASP A 404 -1.99 -27.20 -20.83
C ASP A 404 -0.59 -27.02 -21.42
N LEU A 405 0.33 -27.94 -21.13
CA LEU A 405 1.71 -27.87 -21.60
C LEU A 405 1.93 -28.51 -22.98
N ALA A 406 1.01 -29.33 -23.48
CA ALA A 406 1.16 -30.03 -24.76
C ALA A 406 1.40 -29.10 -25.98
N PRO A 407 0.83 -27.87 -26.05
CA PRO A 407 1.06 -26.93 -27.13
C PRO A 407 2.42 -26.24 -27.12
N TYR A 408 3.30 -26.48 -26.14
CA TYR A 408 4.57 -25.79 -25.98
C TYR A 408 5.75 -26.77 -26.00
N ASP A 409 6.75 -26.51 -26.84
CA ASP A 409 8.02 -27.27 -26.82
C ASP A 409 9.10 -26.57 -25.98
N VAL A 410 8.89 -25.30 -25.64
CA VAL A 410 9.84 -24.48 -24.87
C VAL A 410 9.07 -23.71 -23.79
N ILE A 411 9.61 -23.76 -22.57
CA ILE A 411 9.14 -22.99 -21.42
C ILE A 411 10.26 -22.05 -20.99
N ASP A 412 9.97 -20.75 -20.92
CA ASP A 412 10.82 -19.72 -20.33
C ASP A 412 10.30 -19.40 -18.92
N LEU A 413 10.98 -19.93 -17.91
CA LEU A 413 10.61 -19.75 -16.50
C LEU A 413 11.40 -18.59 -15.89
N ILE A 414 10.69 -17.54 -15.50
CA ILE A 414 11.27 -16.37 -14.85
C ILE A 414 11.34 -16.65 -13.35
N MET A 415 12.56 -16.84 -12.83
CA MET A 415 12.84 -16.91 -11.38
C MET A 415 13.70 -15.70 -11.01
N GLY A 416 13.30 -14.99 -9.96
CA GLY A 416 14.01 -13.79 -9.47
C GLY A 416 15.34 -14.03 -8.81
#